data_AF-A0A0M3HHJ1-F1
#
_entry.id   AF-A0A0M3HHJ1-F1
#
_cell.length_a   1.000
_cell.length_b   1.000
_cell.length_c   1.000
_cell.angle_alpha   90.00
_cell.angle_beta   90.00
_cell.angle_gamma   90.00
#
_symmetry.space_group_name_H-M   'P 1'
#
loop_
_entity.id
_entity.type
_entity.pdbx_description
1 polymer ?
#
loop_
_entity_poly.entity_id
_entity_poly.type
_entity_poly.pdbx_seq_one_letter_code
_entity_poly.pdbx_strand_id
1 'polypeptide(L)'
;NSNLKKALNAISVFFLDSFNEILEIKQSVFLPKVFCMLVQIGNFLNANGSCGNAAGFKLNSLWKIVDMKATKKSITLLHFIAMTFNVLMVYPMS
;
A
#
# COMPACT_ATOMS: atom_id res chain seq x y z
N ASN A 1 -7.08 38.04 21.40
CA ASN A 1 -8.52 37.80 21.18
C ASN A 1 -8.76 36.31 20.95
N SER A 2 -9.81 35.73 21.53
CA SER A 2 -10.16 34.30 21.49
C SER A 2 -10.24 33.72 20.06
N ASN A 3 -10.61 34.52 19.06
CA ASN A 3 -10.67 34.09 17.66
C ASN A 3 -9.27 33.75 17.09
N LEU A 4 -8.25 34.55 17.42
CA LEU A 4 -6.87 34.28 17.00
C LEU A 4 -6.34 32.99 17.63
N LYS A 5 -6.66 32.74 18.90
CA LYS A 5 -6.25 31.52 19.61
C LYS A 5 -6.93 30.27 19.03
N LYS A 6 -8.20 30.36 18.64
CA LYS A 6 -8.91 29.28 17.94
C LYS A 6 -8.30 28.99 16.57
N ALA A 7 -8.00 30.02 15.78
CA ALA A 7 -7.36 29.87 14.47
C ALA A 7 -5.97 29.22 14.58
N LEU A 8 -5.15 29.67 15.52
CA LEU A 8 -3.83 29.09 15.78
C LEU A 8 -3.93 27.62 16.22
N ASN A 9 -4.89 27.28 17.09
CA ASN A 9 -5.09 25.89 17.49
C ASN A 9 -5.54 25.01 16.31
N ALA A 10 -6.46 25.48 15.46
CA ALA A 10 -6.90 24.72 14.30
C ALA A 10 -5.74 24.43 13.33
N ILE A 11 -4.89 25.43 13.09
CA ILE A 11 -3.68 25.29 12.27
C ILE A 11 -2.72 24.26 12.91
N SER A 12 -2.49 24.36 14.23
CA SER A 12 -1.61 23.42 14.93
C SER A 12 -2.11 21.99 14.85
N VAL A 13 -3.42 21.77 15.04
CA VAL A 13 -4.04 20.44 14.95
C VAL A 13 -3.88 19.89 13.53
N PHE A 14 -4.20 20.69 12.51
CA PHE A 14 -4.06 20.29 11.10
C PHE A 14 -2.63 19.85 10.76
N PHE A 15 -1.62 20.59 11.21
CA PHE A 15 -0.23 20.21 10.98
C PHE A 15 0.13 18.92 11.71
N LEU A 16 -0.25 18.77 12.99
CA LEU A 16 0.03 17.56 13.75
C LEU A 16 -0.59 16.31 13.12
N ASP A 17 -1.84 16.40 12.65
CA ASP A 17 -2.52 15.29 11.99
C ASP A 17 -1.78 14.88 10.71
N SER A 18 -1.42 15.87 9.87
CA SER A 18 -0.65 15.62 8.64
C SER A 18 0.72 14.98 8.92
N PHE A 19 1.40 15.40 10.01
CA PHE A 19 2.68 14.81 10.41
C PHE A 19 2.52 13.37 10.89
N ASN A 20 1.46 13.08 11.66
CA ASN A 20 1.18 11.74 12.16
C ASN A 20 0.89 10.76 11.02
N GLU A 21 0.09 11.16 10.02
CA GLU A 21 -0.19 10.32 8.84
C GLU A 21 1.11 9.94 8.08
N ILE A 22 2.00 10.91 7.86
CA ILE A 22 3.31 10.67 7.22
C ILE A 22 4.17 9.72 8.08
N LEU A 23 4.14 9.91 9.40
CA LEU A 23 4.91 9.10 10.34
C LEU A 23 4.44 7.65 10.34
N GLU A 24 3.13 7.41 10.36
CA GLU A 24 2.53 6.08 10.31
C GLU A 24 2.94 5.33 9.04
N ILE A 25 2.88 6.00 7.88
CA ILE A 25 3.31 5.42 6.60
C ILE A 25 4.80 5.05 6.66
N LYS A 26 5.64 5.95 7.18
CA LYS A 26 7.09 5.75 7.25
C LYS A 26 7.51 4.66 8.23
N GLN A 27 6.78 4.51 9.35
CA GLN A 27 7.09 3.54 10.40
C GLN A 27 6.43 2.17 10.19
N SER A 28 5.53 2.05 9.22
CA SER A 28 4.84 0.80 8.94
C SER A 28 5.82 -0.32 8.57
N VAL A 29 5.80 -1.39 9.36
CA VAL A 29 6.54 -2.64 9.07
C VAL A 29 5.81 -3.53 8.05
N PHE A 30 4.55 -3.21 7.72
CA PHE A 30 3.71 -4.02 6.84
C PHE A 30 3.67 -3.49 5.41
N LEU A 31 3.65 -2.17 5.22
CA LEU A 31 3.65 -1.55 3.89
C LEU A 31 4.81 -2.05 3.00
N PRO A 32 6.07 -2.11 3.48
CA PRO A 32 7.17 -2.66 2.69
C PRO A 32 6.95 -4.11 2.25
N LYS A 33 6.33 -4.95 3.11
CA LYS A 33 6.04 -6.36 2.78
C LYS A 33 5.00 -6.47 1.69
N VAL A 34 3.92 -5.69 1.78
CA VAL A 34 2.86 -5.64 0.75
C VAL A 34 3.44 -5.14 -0.58
N PHE A 35 4.27 -4.09 -0.55
CA PHE A 35 4.93 -3.57 -1.76
C PHE A 35 5.90 -4.58 -2.38
N CYS A 36 6.67 -5.30 -1.57
CA CYS A 36 7.54 -6.36 -2.06
C CYS A 36 6.74 -7.48 -2.75
N MET A 37 5.64 -7.92 -2.12
CA MET A 37 4.75 -8.92 -2.70
C MET A 37 4.16 -8.44 -4.04
N LEU A 38 3.76 -7.17 -4.13
CA LEU A 38 3.28 -6.57 -5.37
C LEU A 38 4.34 -6.58 -6.48
N VAL A 39 5.60 -6.28 -6.15
CA VAL A 39 6.71 -6.35 -7.11
C VAL A 39 6.94 -7.78 -7.57
N GLN A 40 6.96 -8.75 -6.66
CA GLN A 40 7.17 -10.17 -6.99
C GLN A 40 6.07 -10.72 -7.88
N ILE A 41 4.80 -10.46 -7.53
CA ILE A 41 3.64 -10.88 -8.32
C ILE A 41 3.65 -10.18 -9.67
N GLY A 42 3.92 -8.86 -9.70
CA GLY A 42 4.01 -8.10 -10.94
C GLY A 42 5.10 -8.64 -11.87
N ASN A 43 6.28 -8.95 -11.34
CA ASN A 43 7.38 -9.53 -12.12
C ASN A 43 7.02 -10.91 -12.66
N PHE A 44 6.41 -11.77 -11.84
CA PHE A 44 5.95 -13.09 -12.27
C PHE A 44 4.93 -13.01 -13.42
N LEU A 45 3.91 -12.16 -13.27
CA LEU A 45 2.87 -12.00 -14.29
C LEU A 45 3.39 -11.37 -15.58
N ASN A 46 4.43 -10.52 -15.49
CA ASN A 46 5.04 -9.84 -16.63
C ASN A 46 6.34 -10.49 -17.12
N ALA A 47 6.67 -11.71 -16.68
CA ALA A 47 7.94 -12.37 -16.96
C ALA A 47 8.27 -12.46 -18.46
N ASN A 48 7.25 -12.58 -19.31
CA ASN A 48 7.39 -12.69 -20.76
C ASN A 48 7.16 -11.36 -21.51
N GLY A 49 7.07 -10.25 -20.78
CA GLY A 49 6.86 -8.90 -21.33
C GLY A 49 7.94 -7.92 -20.89
N SER A 50 7.74 -6.63 -21.17
CA SER A 50 8.72 -5.57 -20.91
C SER A 50 8.90 -5.19 -19.43
N CYS A 51 8.13 -5.77 -18.51
CA CYS A 51 8.10 -5.40 -17.08
C CYS A 51 8.35 -6.56 -16.10
N GLY A 52 8.93 -7.67 -16.55
CA GLY A 52 9.15 -8.89 -15.73
C GLY A 52 10.28 -8.82 -14.69
N ASN A 53 11.03 -7.73 -14.62
CA ASN A 53 12.19 -7.58 -13.71
C ASN A 53 12.24 -6.17 -13.09
N ALA A 54 11.08 -5.65 -12.69
CA ALA A 54 10.98 -4.35 -12.05
C ALA A 54 11.55 -4.39 -10.63
N ALA A 55 12.32 -3.36 -10.26
CA ALA A 55 12.77 -3.16 -8.89
C ALA A 55 11.68 -2.52 -7.99
N GLY A 56 10.61 -2.02 -8.59
CA GLY A 56 9.56 -1.28 -7.90
C GLY A 56 8.47 -0.82 -8.86
N PHE A 57 7.49 -0.09 -8.34
CA PHE A 57 6.39 0.48 -9.09
C PHE A 57 6.08 1.89 -8.61
N LYS A 58 5.40 2.69 -9.44
CA LYS A 58 4.88 4.00 -9.03
C LYS A 58 3.64 3.79 -8.17
N LEU A 59 3.49 4.48 -7.03
CA LEU A 59 2.27 4.36 -6.20
C LEU A 59 0.99 4.63 -7.00
N ASN A 60 1.06 5.55 -7.96
CA ASN A 60 0.01 5.80 -8.95
C ASN A 60 -0.27 4.63 -9.91
N SER A 61 0.27 3.44 -9.72
CA SER A 61 -0.14 2.24 -10.47
C SER A 61 -1.00 1.30 -9.63
N LEU A 62 -1.14 1.56 -8.32
CA LEU A 62 -1.90 0.73 -7.39
C LEU A 62 -3.38 0.59 -7.79
N TRP A 63 -4.00 1.63 -8.36
CA TRP A 63 -5.40 1.53 -8.80
C TRP A 63 -5.61 0.44 -9.87
N LYS A 64 -4.61 0.22 -10.75
CA LYS A 64 -4.67 -0.83 -11.78
C LYS A 64 -4.69 -2.23 -11.17
N ILE A 65 -4.15 -2.39 -9.96
CA ILE A 65 -4.09 -3.66 -9.23
C ILE A 65 -5.47 -4.01 -8.65
N VAL A 66 -6.23 -2.99 -8.23
CA VAL A 66 -7.60 -3.15 -7.72
C VAL A 66 -8.52 -3.68 -8.83
N ASP A 67 -8.34 -3.19 -10.06
CA ASP A 67 -9.18 -3.54 -11.21
C ASP A 67 -8.79 -4.86 -11.89
N MET A 68 -7.63 -5.44 -11.56
CA MET A 68 -7.14 -6.65 -12.21
C MET A 68 -7.87 -7.89 -11.68
N LYS A 69 -8.77 -8.44 -12.50
CA LYS A 69 -9.57 -9.64 -12.15
C LYS A 69 -8.91 -10.93 -12.62
N ALA A 70 -9.09 -11.99 -11.83
CA ALA A 70 -8.76 -13.34 -12.23
C ALA A 70 -9.61 -13.79 -13.43
N THR A 71 -9.05 -14.63 -14.28
CA THR A 71 -9.73 -15.17 -15.47
C THR A 71 -10.94 -16.05 -15.12
N LYS A 72 -10.91 -16.70 -13.95
CA LYS A 72 -11.97 -17.57 -13.45
C LYS A 72 -12.24 -17.22 -11.98
N LYS A 73 -13.48 -16.84 -11.66
CA LYS A 73 -13.96 -16.20 -10.42
C LYS A 73 -13.76 -14.68 -10.40
N SER A 74 -14.75 -13.94 -9.90
CA SER A 74 -14.70 -12.47 -9.75
C SER A 74 -13.84 -12.04 -8.55
N ILE A 75 -12.62 -12.56 -8.46
CA ILE A 75 -11.61 -12.24 -7.44
C ILE A 75 -10.60 -11.30 -8.10
N THR A 76 -10.24 -10.22 -7.42
CA THR A 76 -9.19 -9.30 -7.91
C THR A 76 -7.82 -9.67 -7.37
N LEU A 77 -6.76 -9.14 -7.98
CA LEU A 77 -5.40 -9.30 -7.48
C LEU A 77 -5.25 -8.81 -6.04
N LEU A 78 -5.95 -7.73 -5.69
CA LEU A 78 -5.96 -7.20 -4.32
C LEU A 78 -6.56 -8.21 -3.31
N HIS A 79 -7.64 -8.91 -3.68
CA HIS A 79 -8.22 -9.95 -2.81
C HIS A 79 -7.22 -11.10 -2.57
N PHE A 80 -6.51 -11.51 -3.62
CA PHE A 80 -5.48 -12.56 -3.51
C PHE A 80 -4.32 -12.12 -2.61
N ILE A 81 -3.86 -10.87 -2.74
CA ILE A 81 -2.79 -10.31 -1.90
C ILE A 81 -3.22 -10.21 -0.45
N ALA A 82 -4.44 -9.74 -0.17
CA ALA A 82 -4.97 -9.66 1.19
C ALA A 82 -5.02 -11.05 1.86
N MET A 83 -5.49 -12.06 1.14
CA MET A 83 -5.50 -13.45 1.63
C MET A 83 -4.09 -13.97 1.90
N THR A 84 -3.17 -13.78 0.95
CA THR A 84 -1.77 -14.25 1.06
C THR A 84 -1.04 -13.55 2.21
N PHE A 85 -1.21 -12.23 2.34
CA PHE A 85 -0.62 -11.44 3.42
C PHE A 85 -1.11 -11.91 4.79
N ASN A 86 -2.43 -12.16 4.93
CA ASN A 86 -2.99 -12.66 6.19
C ASN A 86 -2.39 -14.02 6.57
N VAL A 87 -2.27 -14.95 5.60
CA VAL A 87 -1.67 -16.27 5.85
C VAL A 87 -0.20 -16.14 6.28
N LEU A 88 0.61 -15.31 5.61
CA LEU A 88 2.03 -15.12 5.95
C LEU A 88 2.24 -14.40 7.28
N MET A 89 1.28 -13.60 7.72
CA MET A 89 1.32 -12.91 9.02
C MET A 89 0.87 -13.81 10.17
N VAL A 90 -0.06 -14.73 9.93
CA VAL A 90 -0.51 -15.72 10.91
C VAL A 90 0.47 -16.89 11.03
N TYR A 91 1.16 -17.23 9.94
CA TYR A 91 2.20 -18.26 9.89
C TYR A 91 3.49 -17.68 9.31
N PRO A 92 4.28 -16.93 10.09
CA PRO A 92 5.59 -16.49 9.65
C PRO A 92 6.45 -17.75 9.43
N MET A 93 6.76 -18.04 8.17
CA MET A 93 7.74 -19.09 7.83
C MET A 93 9.06 -18.72 8.52
N SER A 94 9.51 -19.62 9.39
CA SER A 94 10.72 -19.52 10.23
C SER A 94 12.00 -19.34 9.42
#